data_AF-W4PWV8-F1
#
_entry.id   AF-W4PWV8-F1
#
_cell.length_a   1.000
_cell.length_b   1.000
_cell.length_c   1.000
_cell.angle_alpha   90.00
_cell.angle_beta   90.00
_cell.angle_gamma   90.00
#
_symmetry.space_group_name_H-M   'P 1'
#
loop_
_entity.id
_entity.type
_entity.pdbx_description
1 polymer ?
#
loop_
_entity_poly.entity_id
_entity_poly.type
_entity_poly.pdbx_seq_one_letter_code
_entity_poly.pdbx_strand_id
1 'polypeptide(L)'
;MTVSIKQLEEELLGREEIDETMVERLRKDERKGVQKLLKRYDSMKQKTIELENMHKEMSQYEKALHKEGYVHIAGLDEVGRGPLAGPVVAAAVILPHDFKLLGLTDSKKLSKEKREAFYDVIVEQAICYSVAMVHAAEIDELNIYESTKVAMSNAVKGLTYMPDHLLLDAMKLDLTISQTSLIKGDQKA
;
A
#
# COMPACT_ATOMS: atom_id res chain seq x y z
N MET A 1 37.98 -20.64 16.67
CA MET A 1 36.87 -21.51 16.25
C MET A 1 36.17 -20.83 15.08
N THR A 2 36.14 -21.46 13.92
CA THR A 2 35.48 -20.93 12.72
C THR A 2 33.97 -21.05 12.90
N VAL A 3 33.27 -19.91 12.90
CA VAL A 3 31.80 -19.88 12.97
C VAL A 3 31.23 -20.63 11.75
N SER A 4 30.23 -21.48 11.99
CA SER A 4 29.58 -22.24 10.92
C SER A 4 28.74 -21.32 10.03
N ILE A 5 28.54 -21.70 8.77
CA ILE A 5 27.72 -20.92 7.82
C ILE A 5 26.28 -20.78 8.34
N LYS A 6 25.76 -21.82 9.01
CA LYS A 6 24.41 -21.82 9.57
C LYS A 6 24.26 -20.77 10.69
N GLN A 7 25.25 -20.64 11.57
CA GLN A 7 25.27 -19.60 12.61
C GLN A 7 25.35 -18.21 11.99
N LEU A 8 26.18 -18.04 10.95
CA LEU A 8 26.28 -16.76 10.23
C LEU A 8 24.98 -16.38 9.52
N GLU A 9 24.23 -17.36 9.00
CA GLU A 9 22.92 -17.11 8.37
C GLU A 9 21.89 -16.63 9.40
N GLU A 10 21.87 -17.24 10.59
CA GLU A 10 20.99 -16.84 11.68
C GLU A 10 21.32 -15.44 12.21
N GLU A 11 22.61 -15.10 12.31
CA GLU A 11 23.06 -13.77 12.74
C GLU A 11 22.80 -12.67 11.70
N LEU A 12 22.92 -12.95 10.40
CA LEU A 12 22.72 -11.97 9.33
C LEU A 12 21.26 -11.80 8.90
N LEU A 13 20.46 -12.87 8.92
CA LEU A 13 19.10 -12.85 8.39
C LEU A 13 18.03 -12.95 9.49
N GLY A 14 18.40 -13.30 10.72
CA GLY A 14 17.47 -13.50 11.83
C GLY A 14 17.40 -12.35 12.83
N ARG A 15 18.21 -11.29 12.68
CA ARG A 15 18.22 -10.12 13.57
C ARG A 15 17.63 -8.89 12.89
N GLU A 16 16.87 -8.09 13.65
CA GLU A 16 16.35 -6.80 13.19
C GLU A 16 17.46 -5.74 13.06
N GLU A 17 18.41 -5.74 14.02
CA GLU A 17 19.60 -4.90 13.96
C GLU A 17 20.83 -5.73 13.65
N ILE A 18 21.51 -5.37 12.57
CA ILE A 18 22.70 -6.06 12.08
C ILE A 18 23.92 -5.20 12.40
N ASP A 19 24.90 -5.83 13.02
CA ASP A 19 26.20 -5.22 13.27
C ASP A 19 26.97 -5.05 11.95
N GLU A 20 27.08 -3.81 11.48
CA GLU A 20 27.81 -3.47 10.25
C GLU A 20 29.29 -3.92 10.33
N THR A 21 29.89 -3.95 11.52
CA THR A 21 31.27 -4.40 11.70
C THR A 21 31.41 -5.91 11.43
N MET A 22 30.36 -6.69 11.74
CA MET A 22 30.29 -8.11 11.41
C MET A 22 30.17 -8.31 9.89
N VAL A 23 29.34 -7.52 9.22
CA VAL A 23 29.18 -7.58 7.75
C VAL A 23 30.51 -7.28 7.07
N GLU A 24 31.23 -6.24 7.49
CA GLU A 24 32.55 -5.90 6.97
C GLU A 24 33.58 -7.02 7.14
N ARG A 25 33.56 -7.71 8.28
CA ARG A 25 34.42 -8.87 8.53
C ARG A 25 34.10 -10.01 7.57
N LEU A 26 32.82 -10.28 7.34
CA LEU A 26 32.39 -11.34 6.44
C LEU A 26 32.72 -11.04 4.98
N ARG A 27 32.71 -9.77 4.56
CA ARG A 27 33.13 -9.40 3.19
C ARG A 27 34.57 -9.83 2.88
N LYS A 28 35.41 -9.98 3.90
CA LYS A 28 36.80 -10.48 3.79
C LYS A 28 36.91 -12.01 3.83
N ASP A 29 35.81 -12.73 4.06
CA ASP A 29 35.80 -14.19 4.20
C ASP A 29 35.71 -14.87 2.82
N GLU A 30 36.76 -15.57 2.39
CA GLU A 30 36.85 -16.16 1.05
C GLU A 30 35.98 -17.42 0.86
N ARG A 31 35.35 -17.96 1.91
CA ARG A 31 34.52 -19.17 1.81
C ARG A 31 33.35 -18.91 0.86
N LYS A 32 33.26 -19.70 -0.22
CA LYS A 32 32.18 -19.60 -1.23
C LYS A 32 30.77 -19.55 -0.62
N GLY A 33 30.54 -20.30 0.45
CA GLY A 33 29.26 -20.30 1.18
C GLY A 33 28.95 -18.97 1.87
N VAL A 34 29.96 -18.33 2.48
CA VAL A 34 29.81 -17.00 3.11
C VAL A 34 29.61 -15.92 2.06
N GLN A 35 30.34 -15.97 0.96
CA GLN A 35 30.17 -15.04 -0.16
C GLN A 35 28.76 -15.15 -0.79
N LYS A 36 28.22 -16.37 -0.93
CA LYS A 36 26.84 -16.59 -1.38
C LYS A 36 25.81 -16.01 -0.39
N LEU A 37 26.05 -16.21 0.91
CA LEU A 37 25.20 -15.67 1.97
C LEU A 37 25.20 -14.13 1.97
N LEU A 38 26.37 -13.49 1.83
CA LEU A 38 26.49 -12.04 1.70
C LEU A 38 25.77 -11.50 0.49
N LYS A 39 25.89 -12.15 -0.67
CA LYS A 39 25.15 -11.73 -1.87
C LYS A 39 23.63 -11.76 -1.66
N ARG A 40 23.13 -12.78 -0.95
CA ARG A 40 21.70 -12.86 -0.58
C ARG A 40 21.32 -11.74 0.38
N TYR A 41 22.13 -11.50 1.41
CA TYR A 41 21.94 -10.42 2.37
C TYR A 41 21.90 -9.04 1.68
N ASP A 42 22.91 -8.72 0.87
CA ASP A 42 23.00 -7.45 0.13
C ASP A 42 21.79 -7.25 -0.78
N SER A 43 21.35 -8.30 -1.50
CA SER A 43 20.16 -8.23 -2.34
C SER A 43 18.88 -8.01 -1.55
N MET A 44 18.74 -8.62 -0.37
CA MET A 44 17.59 -8.41 0.51
C MET A 44 17.58 -6.98 1.06
N LYS A 45 18.73 -6.49 1.55
CA LYS A 45 18.90 -5.12 2.06
C LYS A 45 18.57 -4.09 0.99
N GLN A 46 19.09 -4.26 -0.22
CA GLN A 46 18.81 -3.39 -1.36
C GLN A 46 17.31 -3.36 -1.69
N LYS A 47 16.66 -4.53 -1.72
CA LYS A 47 15.21 -4.64 -1.94
C LYS A 47 14.41 -3.93 -0.84
N THR A 48 14.81 -4.06 0.42
CA THR A 48 14.16 -3.34 1.53
C THR A 48 14.27 -1.83 1.33
N ILE A 49 15.47 -1.31 1.02
CA ILE A 49 15.70 0.12 0.75
C ILE A 49 14.82 0.62 -0.41
N GLU A 50 14.71 -0.16 -1.48
CA GLU A 50 13.83 0.16 -2.61
C GLU A 50 12.36 0.26 -2.18
N LEU A 51 11.88 -0.70 -1.38
CA LEU A 51 10.52 -0.67 -0.85
C LEU A 51 10.27 0.52 0.09
N GLU A 52 11.26 0.91 0.89
CA GLU A 52 11.16 2.09 1.74
C GLU A 52 11.07 3.38 0.94
N ASN A 53 11.91 3.52 -0.09
CA ASN A 53 11.88 4.67 -0.98
C ASN A 53 10.54 4.75 -1.71
N MET A 54 10.03 3.63 -2.23
CA MET A 54 8.71 3.57 -2.85
C MET A 54 7.60 3.97 -1.87
N HIS A 55 7.60 3.44 -0.65
CA HIS A 55 6.62 3.83 0.37
C HIS A 55 6.70 5.33 0.69
N LYS A 56 7.91 5.90 0.75
CA LYS A 56 8.10 7.33 0.98
C LYS A 56 7.54 8.18 -0.17
N GLU A 57 7.68 7.74 -1.41
CA GLU A 57 7.14 8.41 -2.58
C GLU A 57 5.60 8.34 -2.64
N MET A 58 5.01 7.18 -2.33
CA MET A 58 3.54 7.03 -2.33
C MET A 58 2.90 7.79 -1.16
N SER A 59 3.51 7.78 0.02
CA SER A 59 2.96 8.50 1.19
C SER A 59 3.15 10.03 1.16
N GLN A 60 3.62 10.60 0.05
CA GLN A 60 3.98 12.03 0.00
C GLN A 60 2.75 12.94 0.10
N TYR A 61 1.61 12.51 -0.44
CA TYR A 61 0.38 13.32 -0.48
C TYR A 61 -0.28 13.37 0.89
N GLU A 62 -0.40 12.22 1.56
CA GLU A 62 -0.88 12.11 2.94
C GLU A 62 0.00 12.93 3.86
N LYS A 63 1.32 12.82 3.74
CA LYS A 63 2.27 13.61 4.54
C LYS A 63 2.12 15.11 4.31
N ALA A 64 1.86 15.55 3.08
CA ALA A 64 1.61 16.96 2.79
C ALA A 64 0.30 17.42 3.44
N LEU A 65 -0.79 16.67 3.28
CA LEU A 65 -2.09 16.96 3.87
C LEU A 65 -2.06 16.97 5.40
N HIS A 66 -1.34 16.04 6.01
CA HIS A 66 -1.14 16.05 7.47
C HIS A 66 -0.41 17.31 7.95
N LYS A 67 0.56 17.84 7.18
CA LYS A 67 1.21 19.12 7.51
C LYS A 67 0.27 20.32 7.36
N GLU A 68 -0.74 20.21 6.50
CA GLU A 68 -1.81 21.20 6.36
C GLU A 68 -2.88 21.10 7.46
N GLY A 69 -2.81 20.05 8.30
CA GLY A 69 -3.69 19.87 9.47
C GLY A 69 -4.82 18.87 9.27
N TYR A 70 -4.91 18.19 8.12
CA TYR A 70 -5.88 17.11 7.91
C TYR A 70 -5.48 15.88 8.74
N VAL A 71 -6.42 15.32 9.50
CA VAL A 71 -6.15 14.18 10.40
C VAL A 71 -6.66 12.89 9.79
N HIS A 72 -7.92 12.87 9.36
CA HIS A 72 -8.56 11.71 8.77
C HIS A 72 -8.61 11.85 7.25
N ILE A 73 -7.64 11.22 6.59
CA ILE A 73 -7.56 11.22 5.12
C ILE A 73 -8.08 9.88 4.62
N ALA A 74 -9.10 9.90 3.77
CA ALA A 74 -9.59 8.70 3.12
C ALA A 74 -8.97 8.54 1.73
N GLY A 75 -8.33 7.40 1.49
CA GLY A 75 -7.97 6.95 0.14
C GLY A 75 -9.14 6.23 -0.51
N LEU A 76 -9.38 6.49 -1.79
CA LEU A 76 -10.45 5.90 -2.58
C LEU A 76 -9.94 5.33 -3.89
N ASP A 77 -10.44 4.14 -4.22
CA ASP A 77 -10.17 3.46 -5.49
C ASP A 77 -11.36 2.58 -5.90
N GLU A 78 -11.44 2.26 -7.20
CA GLU A 78 -12.46 1.42 -7.78
C GLU A 78 -11.93 0.22 -8.57
N VAL A 79 -12.75 -0.81 -8.66
CA VAL A 79 -12.56 -1.95 -9.55
C VAL A 79 -13.86 -2.27 -10.29
N GLY A 80 -13.75 -2.89 -11.46
CA GLY A 80 -14.92 -3.34 -12.21
C GLY A 80 -15.45 -2.36 -13.28
N ARG A 81 -14.67 -1.34 -13.67
CA ARG A 81 -15.06 -0.43 -14.77
C ARG A 81 -14.92 -0.99 -16.18
N GLY A 82 -13.96 -1.89 -16.38
CA GLY A 82 -13.64 -2.47 -17.70
C GLY A 82 -14.36 -3.77 -18.07
N PRO A 83 -14.67 -4.68 -17.12
CA PRO A 83 -15.37 -5.93 -17.43
C PRO A 83 -16.75 -5.72 -18.07
N LEU A 84 -17.16 -6.68 -18.91
CA LEU A 84 -18.48 -6.69 -19.56
C LEU A 84 -19.64 -7.04 -18.61
N ALA A 85 -19.34 -7.73 -17.51
CA ALA A 85 -20.32 -8.20 -16.55
C ALA A 85 -19.82 -7.98 -15.13
N GLY A 86 -20.76 -7.80 -14.21
CA GLY A 86 -20.50 -7.54 -12.80
C GLY A 86 -20.73 -6.08 -12.42
N PRO A 87 -20.66 -5.78 -11.11
CA PRO A 87 -20.79 -4.41 -10.62
C PRO A 87 -19.47 -3.63 -10.77
N VAL A 88 -19.57 -2.32 -10.64
CA VAL A 88 -18.43 -1.49 -10.22
C VAL A 88 -18.41 -1.46 -8.69
N VAL A 89 -17.24 -1.64 -8.09
CA VAL A 89 -17.04 -1.67 -6.64
C VAL A 89 -16.02 -0.60 -6.29
N ALA A 90 -16.30 0.20 -5.25
CA ALA A 90 -15.39 1.19 -4.72
C ALA A 90 -15.15 0.95 -3.23
N ALA A 91 -13.94 1.26 -2.78
CA ALA A 91 -13.59 1.25 -1.37
C ALA A 91 -13.11 2.64 -0.93
N ALA A 92 -13.41 2.99 0.31
CA ALA A 92 -12.84 4.14 1.00
C ALA A 92 -12.15 3.63 2.27
N VAL A 93 -10.90 4.03 2.50
CA VAL A 93 -10.08 3.55 3.63
C VAL A 93 -9.41 4.72 4.31
N ILE A 94 -9.55 4.81 5.63
CA ILE A 94 -8.81 5.75 6.48
C ILE A 94 -7.76 4.96 7.28
N LEU A 95 -6.49 5.28 7.07
CA LEU A 95 -5.35 4.63 7.73
C LEU A 95 -4.77 5.53 8.84
N PRO A 96 -4.14 4.93 9.86
CA PRO A 96 -3.34 5.68 10.85
C PRO A 96 -2.21 6.49 10.19
N HIS A 97 -1.84 7.61 10.82
CA HIS A 97 -0.79 8.51 10.32
C HIS A 97 0.58 7.81 10.13
N ASP A 98 0.88 6.85 11.01
CA ASP A 98 2.12 6.07 11.03
C ASP A 98 2.00 4.72 10.31
N PHE A 99 0.90 4.49 9.59
CA PHE A 99 0.69 3.25 8.85
C PHE A 99 1.78 3.03 7.80
N LYS A 100 2.46 1.89 7.90
CA LYS A 100 3.54 1.50 7.00
C LYS A 100 3.40 0.04 6.61
N LEU A 101 3.06 -0.19 5.35
CA LEU A 101 3.02 -1.53 4.74
C LEU A 101 3.94 -1.59 3.53
N LEU A 102 5.14 -2.14 3.73
CA LEU A 102 6.16 -2.18 2.67
C LEU A 102 5.75 -3.11 1.52
N GLY A 103 5.85 -2.58 0.30
CA GLY A 103 5.51 -3.30 -0.92
C GLY A 103 4.03 -3.36 -1.23
N LEU A 104 3.18 -2.64 -0.48
CA LEU A 104 1.87 -2.21 -0.96
C LEU A 104 2.10 -1.32 -2.18
N THR A 105 1.70 -1.81 -3.34
CA THR A 105 1.82 -1.14 -4.65
C THR A 105 0.61 -1.56 -5.48
N ASP A 106 0.44 -1.03 -6.69
CA ASP A 106 -0.63 -1.42 -7.62
C ASP A 106 -0.93 -2.93 -7.52
N SER A 107 -2.16 -3.23 -7.10
CA SER A 107 -2.63 -4.59 -6.82
C SER A 107 -2.45 -5.54 -8.00
N LYS A 108 -2.37 -5.00 -9.23
CA LYS A 108 -2.12 -5.76 -10.48
C LYS A 108 -0.73 -6.39 -10.53
N LYS A 109 0.23 -5.93 -9.73
CA LYS A 109 1.60 -6.48 -9.63
C LYS A 109 1.77 -7.49 -8.48
N LEU A 110 0.77 -7.64 -7.62
CA LEU A 110 0.82 -8.52 -6.45
C LEU A 110 0.20 -9.88 -6.76
N SER A 111 0.78 -10.95 -6.20
CA SER A 111 0.14 -12.27 -6.25
C SER A 111 -1.17 -12.25 -5.44
N LYS A 112 -2.05 -13.23 -5.68
CA LYS A 112 -3.30 -13.34 -4.94
C LYS A 112 -3.05 -13.48 -3.43
N GLU A 113 -2.13 -14.34 -3.05
CA GLU A 113 -1.76 -14.64 -1.66
C GLU A 113 -1.24 -13.37 -0.96
N LYS A 114 -0.43 -12.58 -1.67
CA LYS A 114 0.10 -11.32 -1.13
C LYS A 114 -0.99 -10.25 -0.99
N ARG A 115 -1.97 -10.20 -1.89
CA ARG A 115 -3.13 -9.29 -1.77
C ARG A 115 -4.00 -9.66 -0.58
N GLU A 116 -4.28 -10.94 -0.38
CA GLU A 116 -5.04 -11.42 0.79
C GLU A 116 -4.33 -11.08 2.10
N ALA A 117 -3.01 -11.34 2.19
CA ALA A 117 -2.23 -10.97 3.36
C ALA A 117 -2.22 -9.44 3.63
N PHE A 118 -2.16 -8.62 2.58
CA PHE A 118 -2.22 -7.17 2.72
C PHE A 118 -3.62 -6.67 3.09
N TYR A 119 -4.67 -7.29 2.55
CA TYR A 119 -6.04 -6.99 2.92
C TYR A 119 -6.25 -7.17 4.43
N ASP A 120 -5.80 -8.30 4.98
CA ASP A 120 -5.94 -8.58 6.43
C ASP A 120 -5.23 -7.50 7.26
N VAL A 121 -4.00 -7.13 6.89
CA VAL A 121 -3.23 -6.08 7.59
C VAL A 121 -3.91 -4.71 7.49
N ILE A 122 -4.41 -4.35 6.31
CA ILE A 122 -5.09 -3.06 6.08
C ILE A 122 -6.37 -3.00 6.90
N VAL A 123 -7.19 -4.05 6.89
CA VAL A 123 -8.47 -4.09 7.61
C VAL A 123 -8.24 -4.07 9.12
N GLU A 124 -7.24 -4.80 9.62
CA GLU A 124 -6.91 -4.83 11.05
C GLU A 124 -6.40 -3.48 11.57
N GLN A 125 -5.63 -2.74 10.75
CA GLN A 125 -4.99 -1.51 11.19
C GLN A 125 -5.72 -0.23 10.76
N ALA A 126 -6.68 -0.31 9.83
CA ALA A 126 -7.45 0.85 9.40
C ALA A 126 -8.26 1.45 10.56
N ILE A 127 -8.32 2.78 10.61
CA ILE A 127 -9.21 3.50 11.54
C ILE A 127 -10.66 3.17 11.19
N CYS A 128 -10.98 3.20 9.89
CA CYS A 128 -12.20 2.63 9.35
C CYS A 128 -12.07 2.45 7.84
N TYR A 129 -12.91 1.58 7.28
CA TYR A 129 -13.06 1.40 5.86
C TYR A 129 -14.52 1.10 5.52
N SER A 130 -14.86 1.28 4.25
CA SER A 130 -16.20 1.00 3.73
C SER A 130 -16.08 0.58 2.26
N VAL A 131 -16.97 -0.32 1.85
CA VAL A 131 -17.05 -0.83 0.48
C VAL A 131 -18.48 -0.65 -0.01
N ALA A 132 -18.63 -0.12 -1.21
CA ALA A 132 -19.92 0.02 -1.87
C ALA A 132 -19.83 -0.46 -3.32
N MET A 133 -20.97 -0.89 -3.85
CA MET A 133 -21.06 -1.38 -5.22
C MET A 133 -22.28 -0.79 -5.91
N VAL A 134 -22.16 -0.66 -7.23
CA VAL A 134 -23.26 -0.29 -8.14
C VAL A 134 -23.42 -1.42 -9.16
N HIS A 135 -24.60 -2.01 -9.22
CA HIS A 135 -24.88 -3.18 -10.04
C HIS A 135 -25.07 -2.81 -11.51
N ALA A 136 -24.85 -3.79 -12.41
CA ALA A 136 -24.93 -3.60 -13.86
C ALA A 136 -26.21 -2.90 -14.34
N ALA A 137 -27.37 -3.21 -13.75
CA ALA A 137 -28.63 -2.55 -14.11
C ALA A 137 -28.60 -1.02 -13.90
N GLU A 138 -28.00 -0.56 -12.79
CA GLU A 138 -27.83 0.87 -12.52
C GLU A 138 -26.71 1.48 -13.38
N ILE A 139 -25.69 0.68 -13.73
CA ILE A 139 -24.65 1.09 -14.69
C ILE A 139 -25.24 1.39 -16.07
N ASP A 140 -26.16 0.56 -16.53
CA ASP A 140 -26.83 0.74 -17.81
C ASP A 140 -27.70 2.01 -17.84
N GLU A 141 -28.26 2.41 -16.70
CA GLU A 141 -29.06 3.64 -16.56
C GLU A 141 -28.20 4.91 -16.48
N LEU A 142 -27.10 4.87 -15.72
CA LEU A 142 -26.29 6.06 -15.41
C LEU A 142 -25.08 6.26 -16.31
N ASN A 143 -24.57 5.20 -16.94
CA ASN A 143 -23.21 5.02 -17.48
C ASN A 143 -22.13 4.70 -16.43
N ILE A 144 -21.01 4.13 -16.90
CA ILE A 144 -19.93 3.64 -16.03
C ILE A 144 -19.19 4.73 -15.25
N TYR A 145 -19.05 5.93 -15.82
CA TYR A 145 -18.36 7.03 -15.15
C TYR A 145 -19.18 7.56 -13.97
N GLU A 146 -20.48 7.81 -14.19
CA GLU A 146 -21.39 8.26 -13.14
C GLU A 146 -21.59 7.19 -12.06
N SER A 147 -21.74 5.92 -12.47
CA SER A 147 -21.85 4.79 -11.53
C SER A 147 -20.63 4.62 -10.64
N THR A 148 -19.42 4.91 -11.17
CA THR A 148 -18.20 4.91 -10.36
C THR A 148 -18.25 5.99 -9.28
N LYS A 149 -18.67 7.22 -9.64
CA LYS A 149 -18.85 8.30 -8.65
C LYS A 149 -19.89 7.96 -7.59
N VAL A 150 -20.98 7.29 -7.97
CA VAL A 150 -22.01 6.80 -7.04
C VAL A 150 -21.41 5.76 -6.09
N ALA A 151 -20.70 4.76 -6.61
CA ALA A 151 -20.03 3.74 -5.80
C ALA A 151 -19.05 4.37 -4.80
N MET A 152 -18.19 5.28 -5.25
CA MET A 152 -17.25 5.98 -4.37
C MET A 152 -17.96 6.85 -3.32
N SER A 153 -18.99 7.60 -3.72
CA SER A 153 -19.76 8.44 -2.79
C SER A 153 -20.45 7.59 -1.72
N ASN A 154 -20.98 6.42 -2.11
CA ASN A 154 -21.59 5.48 -1.17
C ASN A 154 -20.53 4.84 -0.25
N ALA A 155 -19.33 4.55 -0.76
CA ALA A 155 -18.22 4.08 0.07
C ALA A 155 -17.87 5.11 1.14
N VAL A 156 -17.72 6.40 0.79
CA VAL A 156 -17.47 7.47 1.77
C VAL A 156 -18.59 7.58 2.80
N LYS A 157 -19.86 7.56 2.36
CA LYS A 157 -21.02 7.65 3.27
C LYS A 157 -21.13 6.46 4.22
N GLY A 158 -20.59 5.31 3.86
CA GLY A 158 -20.56 4.12 4.70
C GLY A 158 -19.42 4.10 5.74
N LEU A 159 -18.49 5.07 5.72
CA LEU A 159 -17.45 5.18 6.73
C LEU A 159 -18.05 5.52 8.09
N THR A 160 -17.63 4.80 9.13
CA THR A 160 -18.02 5.09 10.52
C THR A 160 -17.47 6.43 11.01
N TYR A 161 -16.32 6.86 10.49
CA TYR A 161 -15.71 8.16 10.75
C TYR A 161 -15.68 8.98 9.46
N MET A 162 -16.17 10.22 9.52
CA MET A 162 -16.12 11.12 8.39
C MET A 162 -14.68 11.59 8.16
N PRO A 163 -14.13 11.46 6.94
CA PRO A 163 -12.81 11.98 6.62
C PRO A 163 -12.85 13.51 6.51
N ASP A 164 -11.71 14.14 6.84
CA ASP A 164 -11.47 15.56 6.64
C ASP A 164 -11.10 15.86 5.18
N HIS A 165 -10.48 14.88 4.51
CA HIS A 165 -9.99 14.99 3.15
C HIS A 165 -10.07 13.67 2.39
N LEU A 166 -10.31 13.74 1.08
CA LEU A 166 -10.35 12.60 0.17
C LEU A 166 -9.17 12.60 -0.81
N LEU A 167 -8.51 11.47 -0.96
CA LEU A 167 -7.54 11.19 -2.01
C LEU A 167 -8.16 10.22 -3.03
N LEU A 168 -8.23 10.64 -4.30
CA LEU A 168 -8.94 9.92 -5.38
C LEU A 168 -8.04 9.82 -6.61
N ASP A 169 -8.14 8.75 -7.41
CA ASP A 169 -7.57 8.74 -8.77
C ASP A 169 -8.52 9.38 -9.78
N ALA A 170 -8.04 10.40 -10.50
CA ALA A 170 -8.59 10.92 -11.74
C ALA A 170 -10.10 11.24 -11.81
N MET A 171 -10.76 11.51 -10.67
CA MET A 171 -12.12 12.04 -10.64
C MET A 171 -12.38 12.98 -9.45
N LYS A 172 -13.56 13.62 -9.45
CA LYS A 172 -14.05 14.50 -8.38
C LYS A 172 -15.46 14.06 -8.00
N LEU A 173 -15.72 13.93 -6.71
CA LEU A 173 -17.02 13.59 -6.17
C LEU A 173 -17.80 14.85 -5.82
N ASP A 174 -19.12 14.80 -5.95
CA ASP A 174 -20.01 15.88 -5.50
C ASP A 174 -20.29 15.74 -3.99
N LEU A 175 -19.22 15.95 -3.22
CA LEU A 175 -19.21 15.91 -1.75
C LEU A 175 -18.61 17.22 -1.24
N THR A 176 -19.11 17.69 -0.10
CA THR A 176 -18.62 18.91 0.56
C THR A 176 -17.26 18.73 1.24
N ILE A 177 -16.78 17.49 1.33
CA ILE A 177 -15.48 17.14 1.91
C ILE A 177 -14.38 17.63 0.97
N SER A 178 -13.26 18.11 1.53
CA SER A 178 -12.08 18.51 0.74
C SER A 178 -11.51 17.31 -0.03
N GLN A 179 -11.01 17.53 -1.25
CA GLN A 179 -10.59 16.43 -2.14
C GLN A 179 -9.35 16.81 -2.94
N THR A 180 -8.46 15.86 -3.12
CA THR A 180 -7.36 15.94 -4.09
C THR A 180 -7.54 14.80 -5.10
N SER A 181 -7.68 15.19 -6.37
CA SER A 181 -7.66 14.25 -7.49
C SER A 181 -6.21 14.10 -7.95
N LEU A 182 -5.68 12.89 -7.81
CA LEU A 182 -4.35 12.54 -8.28
C LEU A 182 -4.45 12.07 -9.73
N ILE A 183 -3.54 12.51 -10.60
CA ILE A 183 -3.39 11.93 -11.92
C ILE A 183 -2.45 10.71 -11.76
N LYS A 184 -3.02 9.49 -11.84
CA LYS A 184 -2.38 8.18 -11.57
C LYS A 184 -2.21 7.89 -10.06
N GLY A 185 -3.30 7.95 -9.32
CA GLY A 185 -3.39 7.70 -7.87
C GLY A 185 -2.81 6.36 -7.43
N ASP A 186 -3.11 5.25 -8.12
CA ASP A 186 -2.65 3.88 -7.76
C ASP A 186 -1.13 3.70 -7.65
N GLN A 187 -0.35 4.64 -8.18
CA GLN A 187 1.12 4.63 -8.17
C GLN A 187 1.71 5.72 -7.25
N LYS A 188 0.86 6.48 -6.56
CA LYS A 188 1.20 7.75 -5.95
C LYS A 188 0.59 7.98 -4.58
N ALA A 189 -0.43 7.22 -4.17
CA ALA A 189 -1.03 7.21 -2.84
C ALA A 189 -1.51 5.79 -2.54
#